data_AF-A0A9N9R5U3-F1
#
_entry.id   AF-A0A9N9R5U3-F1
#
_cell.length_a   1.000
_cell.length_b   1.000
_cell.length_c   1.000
_cell.angle_alpha   90.00
_cell.angle_beta   90.00
_cell.angle_gamma   90.00
#
_symmetry.space_group_name_H-M   'P 1'
#
loop_
_entity.id
_entity.type
_entity.pdbx_description
1 polymer ?
#
loop_
_entity_poly.entity_id
_entity_poly.type
_entity_poly.pdbx_seq_one_letter_code
_entity_poly.pdbx_strand_id
1 'polypeptide(L)'
;MVAKHDASAPYHVFYTTISDAKQTHNQPYSITFLEILDRSLGELKCSLQINFMVEIGWLLAQYYFAGYSEKKLTILYGEDMEDLRTINKKKPHVDAHHVSMATPFGKHHTKMMILCYEDGSLRVVVSTANLYVDDWENRTQGLWFSPRCPELPADAMPHDGESPTMFKKSLLKYLNHYHLPSLAYYMERVKRCDFSHINVFLVASIPGSHFDMEWGLTRVGSLLRQHCSIPTDQNKQWPLIAQASSIGSFGKEPKLWLTGDFLQHFTRIKNPPTVLSQPPQLKIIYPSLENVRQSHDDLLGGGCLPYAADAHAKQLWLNDYLYQWKATSTHRDRAMPHIKCYTRVSPDYNRAAYFLLTSGNVSKAAWGQKNKKDQALRLMSCEAGVLLLPQFVVSEPSNLQIIKIGLMTTIFYIFVLLKFTAETPPSVMVLL
;
A
#
# COMPACT_ATOMS: atom_id res chain seq x y z
N MET A 1 -11.60 19.56 -4.45
CA MET A 1 -10.45 18.62 -4.36
C MET A 1 -9.29 18.89 -5.33
N VAL A 2 -9.51 19.26 -6.60
CA VAL A 2 -8.43 19.35 -7.63
C VAL A 2 -7.19 20.14 -7.19
N ALA A 3 -7.33 21.33 -6.60
CA ALA A 3 -6.20 22.11 -6.12
C ALA A 3 -5.37 21.40 -5.02
N LYS A 4 -6.03 20.62 -4.16
CA LYS A 4 -5.37 19.78 -3.15
C LYS A 4 -4.61 18.63 -3.82
N HIS A 5 -5.19 18.04 -4.87
CA HIS A 5 -4.53 17.01 -5.69
C HIS A 5 -3.28 17.56 -6.39
N ASP A 6 -3.39 18.71 -7.05
CA ASP A 6 -2.26 19.33 -7.76
C ASP A 6 -1.13 19.74 -6.81
N ALA A 7 -1.47 20.28 -5.64
CA ALA A 7 -0.50 20.66 -4.61
C ALA A 7 0.24 19.46 -3.99
N SER A 8 -0.26 18.23 -4.17
CA SER A 8 0.41 17.00 -3.71
C SER A 8 1.47 16.48 -4.67
N ALA A 9 1.60 17.09 -5.86
CA ALA A 9 2.68 16.79 -6.78
C ALA A 9 4.05 17.03 -6.13
N PRO A 10 5.08 16.26 -6.51
CA PRO A 10 5.06 15.20 -7.52
C PRO A 10 4.66 13.81 -6.98
N TYR A 11 4.34 13.70 -5.69
CA TYR A 11 4.20 12.42 -5.01
C TYR A 11 2.79 11.84 -5.06
N HIS A 12 1.79 12.71 -4.96
CA HIS A 12 0.38 12.36 -4.88
C HIS A 12 0.04 11.31 -3.82
N VAL A 13 0.74 11.38 -2.69
CA VAL A 13 0.48 10.57 -1.50
C VAL A 13 -0.32 11.39 -0.51
N PHE A 14 -1.37 10.76 0.01
CA PHE A 14 -2.29 11.31 0.99
C PHE A 14 -2.39 10.37 2.19
N TYR A 15 -2.93 10.89 3.28
CA TYR A 15 -3.44 10.12 4.40
C TYR A 15 -4.93 10.35 4.57
N THR A 16 -5.63 9.43 5.22
CA THR A 16 -7.01 9.68 5.65
C THR A 16 -7.06 10.84 6.65
N THR A 17 -8.08 11.67 6.53
CA THR A 17 -8.50 12.59 7.61
C THR A 17 -8.88 11.77 8.84
N ILE A 18 -8.49 12.23 10.04
CA ILE A 18 -8.82 11.56 11.30
C ILE A 18 -9.94 12.34 12.00
N SER A 19 -11.08 11.70 12.24
CA SER A 19 -12.27 12.33 12.84
C SER A 19 -11.94 13.05 14.15
N ASP A 20 -11.24 12.36 15.06
CA ASP A 20 -10.93 12.88 16.41
C ASP A 20 -9.64 13.70 16.50
N ALA A 21 -8.91 13.89 15.40
CA ALA A 21 -7.75 14.76 15.34
C ALA A 21 -8.00 15.91 14.37
N LYS A 22 -8.64 16.98 14.88
CA LYS A 22 -9.05 18.17 14.12
C LYS A 22 -7.93 18.80 13.29
N GLN A 23 -6.68 18.71 13.76
CA GLN A 23 -5.50 19.20 13.04
C GLN A 23 -5.38 18.55 11.66
N THR A 24 -5.83 17.31 11.49
CA THR A 24 -5.77 16.58 10.23
C THR A 24 -6.76 17.09 9.18
N HIS A 25 -7.86 17.74 9.59
CA HIS A 25 -8.95 18.15 8.68
C HIS A 25 -8.52 19.23 7.68
N ASN A 26 -7.57 20.08 8.10
CA ASN A 26 -7.05 21.19 7.28
C ASN A 26 -5.68 20.88 6.66
N GLN A 27 -5.14 19.68 6.86
CA GLN A 27 -3.86 19.31 6.27
C GLN A 27 -4.01 19.16 4.74
N PRO A 28 -3.08 19.71 3.93
CA PRO A 28 -3.17 19.63 2.47
C PRO A 28 -2.97 18.19 1.95
N TYR A 29 -2.53 17.28 2.81
CA TYR A 29 -2.28 15.87 2.51
C TYR A 29 -3.26 14.92 3.24
N SER A 30 -4.28 15.45 3.90
CA SER A 30 -5.38 14.64 4.42
C SER A 30 -6.55 14.65 3.44
N ILE A 31 -7.17 13.50 3.26
CA ILE A 31 -8.30 13.31 2.37
C ILE A 31 -9.36 12.39 2.99
N THR A 32 -10.62 12.70 2.74
CA THR A 32 -11.77 11.85 3.04
C THR A 32 -12.12 10.96 1.84
N PHE A 33 -12.94 9.92 2.04
CA PHE A 33 -13.42 9.12 0.90
C PHE A 33 -14.22 9.98 -0.08
N LEU A 34 -15.09 10.86 0.43
CA LEU A 34 -15.94 11.72 -0.39
C LEU A 34 -15.13 12.65 -1.30
N GLU A 35 -13.99 13.15 -0.83
CA GLU A 35 -13.08 13.96 -1.64
C GLU A 35 -12.47 13.20 -2.82
N ILE A 36 -12.33 11.88 -2.75
CA ILE A 36 -11.88 11.05 -3.89
C ILE A 36 -12.92 11.09 -5.03
N LEU A 37 -14.21 11.27 -4.69
CA LEU A 37 -15.33 11.36 -5.62
C LEU A 37 -15.75 12.82 -5.92
N ASP A 38 -14.97 13.81 -5.50
CA ASP A 38 -15.29 15.23 -5.71
C ASP A 38 -15.33 15.57 -7.21
N ARG A 39 -16.40 16.23 -7.66
CA ARG A 39 -16.64 16.60 -9.07
C ARG A 39 -15.56 17.49 -9.68
N SER A 40 -14.79 18.22 -8.87
CA SER A 40 -13.63 18.99 -9.35
C SER A 40 -12.54 18.10 -9.98
N LEU A 41 -12.54 16.79 -9.70
CA LEU A 41 -11.62 15.83 -10.32
C LEU A 41 -12.12 15.27 -11.67
N GLY A 42 -13.37 15.56 -12.03
CA GLY A 42 -14.05 15.05 -13.21
C GLY A 42 -15.43 14.45 -12.87
N GLU A 43 -16.32 14.41 -13.86
CA GLU A 43 -17.63 13.74 -13.73
C GLU A 43 -17.45 12.23 -13.85
N LEU A 44 -17.78 11.49 -12.78
CA LEU A 44 -17.59 10.04 -12.73
C LEU A 44 -18.57 9.34 -13.68
N LYS A 45 -18.05 8.46 -14.53
CA LYS A 45 -18.84 7.58 -15.41
C LYS A 45 -19.11 6.24 -14.76
N CYS A 46 -18.07 5.61 -14.21
CA CYS A 46 -18.13 4.34 -13.51
C CYS A 46 -16.85 4.10 -12.72
N SER A 47 -16.88 3.15 -11.78
CA SER A 47 -15.72 2.82 -10.96
C SER A 47 -15.58 1.33 -10.65
N LEU A 48 -14.33 0.89 -10.54
CA LEU A 48 -13.95 -0.40 -9.99
C LEU A 48 -13.36 -0.20 -8.60
N GLN A 49 -13.86 -0.95 -7.62
CA GLN A 49 -13.39 -0.99 -6.24
C GLN A 49 -12.84 -2.40 -5.95
N ILE A 50 -11.52 -2.53 -5.81
CA ILE A 50 -10.86 -3.77 -5.40
C ILE A 50 -10.53 -3.62 -3.92
N ASN A 51 -11.07 -4.48 -3.06
CA ASN A 51 -10.85 -4.40 -1.62
C ASN A 51 -10.86 -5.78 -0.91
N PHE A 52 -10.47 -5.82 0.35
CA PHE A 52 -10.64 -6.98 1.23
C PHE A 52 -12.03 -6.96 1.87
N MET A 53 -12.30 -5.98 2.73
CA MET A 53 -13.58 -5.80 3.41
C MET A 53 -14.36 -4.62 2.81
N VAL A 54 -15.65 -4.83 2.56
CA VAL A 54 -16.56 -3.82 2.00
C VAL A 54 -17.88 -3.86 2.77
N GLU A 55 -18.18 -2.77 3.49
CA GLU A 55 -19.50 -2.51 4.02
C GLU A 55 -20.32 -1.77 2.95
N ILE A 56 -21.19 -2.52 2.27
CA ILE A 56 -21.87 -2.00 1.07
C ILE A 56 -22.77 -0.80 1.37
N GLY A 57 -23.41 -0.74 2.54
CA GLY A 57 -24.24 0.39 2.96
C GLY A 57 -23.42 1.67 3.06
N TRP A 58 -22.29 1.61 3.78
CA TRP A 58 -21.35 2.73 3.90
C TRP A 58 -20.82 3.17 2.52
N LEU A 59 -20.37 2.23 1.68
CA LEU A 59 -19.82 2.55 0.36
C LEU A 59 -20.87 3.25 -0.53
N LEU A 60 -22.09 2.73 -0.60
CA LEU A 60 -23.16 3.35 -1.39
C LEU A 60 -23.55 4.73 -0.87
N ALA A 61 -23.49 4.95 0.44
CA ALA A 61 -23.69 6.28 1.01
C ALA A 61 -22.66 7.28 0.49
N GLN A 62 -21.38 6.89 0.38
CA GLN A 62 -20.35 7.77 -0.20
C GLN A 62 -20.65 8.16 -1.66
N TYR A 63 -21.09 7.20 -2.48
CA TYR A 63 -21.51 7.49 -3.87
C TYR A 63 -22.76 8.35 -3.91
N TYR A 64 -23.71 8.14 -3.00
CA TYR A 64 -24.91 8.96 -2.87
C TYR A 64 -24.57 10.42 -2.56
N PHE A 65 -23.74 10.67 -1.54
CA PHE A 65 -23.35 12.03 -1.18
C PHE A 65 -22.50 12.72 -2.26
N ALA A 66 -21.77 11.95 -3.08
CA ALA A 66 -21.06 12.48 -4.25
C ALA A 66 -21.98 12.77 -5.46
N GLY A 67 -23.25 12.33 -5.41
CA GLY A 67 -24.20 12.46 -6.52
C GLY A 67 -24.00 11.42 -7.64
N TYR A 68 -23.48 10.24 -7.32
CA TYR A 68 -23.16 9.16 -8.24
C TYR A 68 -23.91 7.84 -7.95
N SER A 69 -25.07 7.90 -7.29
CA SER A 69 -25.85 6.72 -6.89
C SER A 69 -26.21 5.76 -8.02
N GLU A 70 -26.35 6.25 -9.24
CA GLU A 70 -26.77 5.43 -10.40
C GLU A 70 -25.61 5.09 -11.35
N LYS A 71 -24.38 5.53 -11.04
CA LYS A 71 -23.21 5.22 -11.85
C LYS A 71 -22.83 3.74 -11.64
N LYS A 72 -22.32 3.12 -12.71
CA LYS A 72 -21.91 1.71 -12.64
C LYS A 72 -20.76 1.54 -11.64
N LEU A 73 -20.93 0.61 -10.70
CA LEU A 73 -19.97 0.28 -9.66
C LEU A 73 -19.64 -1.20 -9.72
N THR A 74 -18.38 -1.54 -9.96
CA THR A 74 -17.90 -2.93 -9.89
C THR A 74 -17.06 -3.10 -8.63
N ILE A 75 -17.29 -4.17 -7.87
CA ILE A 75 -16.63 -4.44 -6.59
C ILE A 75 -15.98 -5.82 -6.64
N LEU A 76 -14.68 -5.90 -6.38
CA LEU A 76 -13.97 -7.15 -6.10
C LEU A 76 -13.67 -7.17 -4.60
N TYR A 77 -14.18 -8.16 -3.88
CA TYR A 77 -14.08 -8.24 -2.43
C TYR A 77 -13.53 -9.58 -1.95
N GLY A 78 -12.81 -9.56 -0.82
CA GLY A 78 -12.11 -10.73 -0.29
C GLY A 78 -12.78 -11.42 0.89
N GLU A 79 -13.56 -10.69 1.70
CA GLU A 79 -14.33 -11.26 2.80
C GLU A 79 -15.78 -11.49 2.36
N ASP A 80 -16.23 -12.74 2.38
CA ASP A 80 -17.54 -13.11 1.84
C ASP A 80 -18.70 -12.62 2.71
N MET A 81 -19.51 -11.71 2.17
CA MET A 81 -20.65 -11.09 2.85
C MET A 81 -21.93 -11.29 2.05
N GLU A 82 -23.03 -11.64 2.73
CA GLU A 82 -24.31 -11.95 2.09
C GLU A 82 -24.91 -10.77 1.31
N ASP A 83 -24.81 -9.57 1.87
CA ASP A 83 -25.32 -8.36 1.23
C ASP A 83 -24.60 -8.04 -0.08
N LEU A 84 -23.31 -8.36 -0.19
CA LEU A 84 -22.55 -8.20 -1.44
C LEU A 84 -22.95 -9.24 -2.48
N ARG A 85 -23.16 -10.50 -2.10
CA ARG A 85 -23.58 -11.58 -3.03
C ARG A 85 -24.90 -11.27 -3.74
N THR A 86 -25.78 -10.54 -3.08
CA THR A 86 -27.14 -10.26 -3.57
C THR A 86 -27.36 -8.82 -3.99
N ILE A 87 -26.31 -7.98 -3.96
CA ILE A 87 -26.45 -6.53 -4.15
C ILE A 87 -27.05 -6.18 -5.51
N ASN A 88 -26.69 -6.91 -6.58
CA ASN A 88 -27.17 -6.67 -7.93
C ASN A 88 -28.70 -6.81 -8.07
N LYS A 89 -29.34 -7.61 -7.21
CA LYS A 89 -30.81 -7.74 -7.16
C LYS A 89 -31.47 -6.47 -6.63
N LYS A 90 -30.81 -5.79 -5.68
CA LYS A 90 -31.29 -4.55 -5.05
C LYS A 90 -30.84 -3.31 -5.83
N LYS A 91 -29.66 -3.36 -6.46
CA LYS A 91 -28.99 -2.28 -7.17
C LYS A 91 -28.39 -2.82 -8.49
N PRO A 92 -29.15 -2.84 -9.59
CA PRO A 92 -28.71 -3.48 -10.85
C PRO A 92 -27.44 -2.87 -11.48
N HIS A 93 -27.09 -1.62 -11.14
CA HIS A 93 -25.85 -0.97 -11.59
C HIS A 93 -24.61 -1.34 -10.75
N VAL A 94 -24.79 -2.09 -9.65
CA VAL A 94 -23.70 -2.58 -8.79
C VAL A 94 -23.44 -4.05 -9.07
N ASP A 95 -22.21 -4.36 -9.46
CA ASP A 95 -21.76 -5.70 -9.76
C ASP A 95 -20.63 -6.10 -8.79
N ALA A 96 -20.85 -7.14 -7.97
CA ALA A 96 -19.94 -7.52 -6.90
C ALA A 96 -19.44 -8.96 -7.08
N HIS A 97 -18.13 -9.15 -7.01
CA HIS A 97 -17.43 -10.41 -7.24
C HIS A 97 -16.59 -10.78 -6.02
N HIS A 98 -16.94 -11.88 -5.37
CA HIS A 98 -16.11 -12.47 -4.32
C HIS A 98 -14.87 -13.11 -4.95
N VAL A 99 -13.69 -12.75 -4.45
CA VAL A 99 -12.41 -13.32 -4.90
C VAL A 99 -11.98 -14.39 -3.89
N SER A 100 -12.25 -15.65 -4.24
CA SER A 100 -11.85 -16.78 -3.39
C SER A 100 -10.35 -17.05 -3.48
N MET A 101 -9.75 -17.34 -2.32
CA MET A 101 -8.32 -17.66 -2.22
C MET A 101 -8.12 -19.17 -2.21
N ALA A 102 -7.12 -19.66 -2.95
CA ALA A 102 -6.84 -21.08 -3.06
C ALA A 102 -6.36 -21.74 -1.76
N THR A 103 -5.92 -20.94 -0.78
CA THR A 103 -5.47 -21.44 0.53
C THR A 103 -6.11 -20.61 1.65
N PRO A 104 -6.34 -21.21 2.84
CA PRO A 104 -6.91 -20.49 3.98
C PRO A 104 -5.99 -19.39 4.53
N PHE A 105 -4.70 -19.44 4.19
CA PHE A 105 -3.70 -18.46 4.59
C PHE A 105 -3.57 -17.29 3.60
N GLY A 106 -4.14 -17.42 2.41
CA GLY A 106 -4.20 -16.38 1.41
C GLY A 106 -5.33 -15.40 1.68
N LYS A 107 -5.11 -14.12 1.33
CA LYS A 107 -6.14 -13.07 1.38
C LYS A 107 -6.15 -12.27 0.09
N HIS A 108 -7.34 -11.88 -0.35
CA HIS A 108 -7.49 -10.84 -1.36
C HIS A 108 -7.41 -9.48 -0.65
N HIS A 109 -6.21 -8.94 -0.52
CA HIS A 109 -5.92 -7.86 0.42
C HIS A 109 -5.66 -6.49 -0.24
N THR A 110 -5.61 -6.48 -1.57
CA THR A 110 -5.47 -5.30 -2.41
C THR A 110 -6.60 -4.31 -2.18
N LYS A 111 -6.23 -3.02 -2.18
CA LYS A 111 -7.13 -1.88 -1.99
C LYS A 111 -6.84 -0.88 -3.09
N MET A 112 -7.62 -0.94 -4.16
CA MET A 112 -7.39 -0.18 -5.37
C MET A 112 -8.70 0.33 -5.97
N MET A 113 -8.69 1.55 -6.48
CA MET A 113 -9.81 2.13 -7.22
C MET A 113 -9.36 2.41 -8.65
N ILE A 114 -10.22 2.11 -9.63
CA ILE A 114 -10.12 2.63 -10.99
C ILE A 114 -11.35 3.51 -11.23
N LEU A 115 -11.12 4.80 -11.39
CA LEU A 115 -12.16 5.82 -11.56
C LEU A 115 -12.15 6.26 -13.02
N CYS A 116 -13.22 5.94 -13.75
CA CYS A 116 -13.38 6.33 -15.15
C CYS A 116 -14.31 7.54 -15.23
N TYR A 117 -13.91 8.57 -15.98
CA TYR A 117 -14.66 9.81 -16.11
C TYR A 117 -15.36 9.91 -17.46
N GLU A 118 -16.38 10.78 -17.56
CA GLU A 118 -17.18 10.97 -18.78
C GLU A 118 -16.35 11.53 -19.95
N ASP A 119 -15.30 12.29 -19.65
CA ASP A 119 -14.36 12.86 -20.62
C ASP A 119 -13.33 11.85 -21.17
N GLY A 120 -13.53 10.55 -20.87
CA GLY A 120 -12.64 9.47 -21.26
C GLY A 120 -11.40 9.33 -20.37
N SER A 121 -11.10 10.27 -19.49
CA SER A 121 -9.95 10.13 -18.60
C SER A 121 -10.17 9.09 -17.50
N LEU A 122 -9.07 8.73 -16.83
CA LEU A 122 -9.05 7.74 -15.76
C LEU A 122 -8.11 8.19 -14.65
N ARG A 123 -8.44 7.82 -13.40
CA ARG A 123 -7.51 7.88 -12.26
C ARG A 123 -7.43 6.54 -11.56
N VAL A 124 -6.27 6.25 -10.98
CA VAL A 124 -6.01 5.06 -10.17
C VAL A 124 -5.71 5.50 -8.74
N VAL A 125 -6.36 4.87 -7.77
CA VAL A 125 -6.04 5.03 -6.35
C VAL A 125 -5.50 3.71 -5.83
N VAL A 126 -4.35 3.71 -5.18
CA VAL A 126 -3.82 2.55 -4.44
C VAL A 126 -3.79 2.93 -2.96
N SER A 127 -4.56 2.21 -2.14
CA SER A 127 -4.86 2.60 -0.76
C SER A 127 -4.46 1.49 0.24
N THR A 128 -4.54 1.81 1.52
CA THR A 128 -4.45 0.84 2.63
C THR A 128 -5.77 0.67 3.39
N ALA A 129 -6.78 1.48 3.07
CA ALA A 129 -8.10 1.45 3.69
C ALA A 129 -9.05 0.41 3.07
N ASN A 130 -9.72 -0.36 3.92
CA ASN A 130 -10.92 -1.10 3.55
C ASN A 130 -12.09 -0.14 3.29
N LEU A 131 -13.19 -0.64 2.73
CA LEU A 131 -14.37 0.18 2.42
C LEU A 131 -15.45 0.04 3.50
N TYR A 132 -15.13 0.49 4.71
CA TYR A 132 -16.05 0.57 5.83
C TYR A 132 -15.62 1.71 6.78
N VAL A 133 -16.52 2.11 7.67
CA VAL A 133 -16.40 3.35 8.44
C VAL A 133 -15.12 3.47 9.27
N ASP A 134 -14.75 2.46 10.06
CA ASP A 134 -13.61 2.57 10.99
C ASP A 134 -12.30 2.90 10.26
N ASP A 135 -12.10 2.33 9.07
CA ASP A 135 -10.89 2.54 8.29
C ASP A 135 -10.77 3.96 7.73
N TRP A 136 -11.84 4.75 7.74
CA TRP A 136 -11.89 6.14 7.25
C TRP A 136 -12.17 7.17 8.35
N GLU A 137 -12.38 6.76 9.60
CA GLU A 137 -12.60 7.67 10.74
C GLU A 137 -11.33 7.86 11.59
N ASN A 138 -10.94 6.86 12.38
CA ASN A 138 -9.89 7.00 13.40
C ASN A 138 -8.66 6.09 13.15
N ARG A 139 -8.43 5.72 11.89
CA ARG A 139 -7.28 4.90 11.46
C ARG A 139 -6.34 5.72 10.59
N THR A 140 -5.04 5.56 10.82
CA THR A 140 -4.04 6.11 9.90
C THR A 140 -3.94 5.20 8.68
N GLN A 141 -4.46 5.67 7.54
CA GLN A 141 -4.33 5.02 6.22
C GLN A 141 -3.51 5.89 5.28
N GLY A 142 -2.87 5.27 4.30
CA GLY A 142 -2.22 5.97 3.20
C GLY A 142 -2.87 5.65 1.86
N LEU A 143 -2.84 6.62 0.95
CA LEU A 143 -3.29 6.45 -0.42
C LEU A 143 -2.32 7.12 -1.38
N TRP A 144 -2.02 6.47 -2.48
CA TRP A 144 -1.50 7.12 -3.68
C TRP A 144 -2.66 7.36 -4.64
N PHE A 145 -2.82 8.62 -5.06
CA PHE A 145 -3.90 9.04 -5.95
C PHE A 145 -3.31 9.57 -7.25
N SER A 146 -3.36 8.79 -8.33
CA SER A 146 -2.74 9.18 -9.59
C SER A 146 -3.23 10.55 -10.09
N PRO A 147 -2.37 11.31 -10.79
CA PRO A 147 -2.85 12.35 -11.69
C PRO A 147 -3.83 11.80 -12.73
N ARG A 148 -4.51 12.71 -13.42
CA ARG A 148 -5.48 12.38 -14.46
C ARG A 148 -4.75 11.76 -15.66
N CYS A 149 -5.11 10.53 -16.03
CA CYS A 149 -4.68 9.88 -17.26
C CYS A 149 -5.70 10.20 -18.38
N PRO A 150 -5.40 11.13 -19.31
CA PRO A 150 -6.34 11.52 -20.36
C PRO A 150 -6.55 10.39 -21.37
N GLU A 151 -7.65 10.45 -22.12
CA GLU A 151 -7.89 9.53 -23.24
C GLU A 151 -6.88 9.77 -24.37
N LEU A 152 -6.37 8.67 -24.93
CA LEU A 152 -5.47 8.68 -26.08
C LEU A 152 -6.24 8.98 -27.38
N PRO A 153 -5.56 9.53 -28.41
CA PRO A 153 -6.11 9.68 -29.77
C PRO A 153 -6.68 8.38 -30.34
N ALA A 154 -7.71 8.45 -31.19
CA ALA A 154 -8.45 7.28 -31.68
C ALA A 154 -7.56 6.22 -32.36
N ASP A 155 -6.50 6.65 -33.05
CA ASP A 155 -5.50 5.84 -33.75
C ASP A 155 -4.39 5.28 -32.84
N ALA A 156 -4.36 5.67 -31.56
CA ALA A 156 -3.37 5.18 -30.61
C ALA A 156 -3.46 3.66 -30.40
N MET A 157 -2.29 3.03 -30.36
CA MET A 157 -2.15 1.60 -30.10
C MET A 157 -2.32 1.30 -28.61
N PRO A 158 -2.73 0.06 -28.23
CA PRO A 158 -3.01 -0.28 -26.83
C PRO A 158 -1.86 -0.08 -25.83
N HIS A 159 -0.62 -0.02 -26.32
CA HIS A 159 0.60 0.16 -25.52
C HIS A 159 1.12 1.60 -25.53
N ASP A 160 0.49 2.52 -26.28
CA ASP A 160 0.84 3.94 -26.26
C ASP A 160 0.54 4.55 -24.90
N GLY A 161 1.19 5.67 -24.58
CA GLY A 161 1.03 6.33 -23.28
C GLY A 161 1.52 5.48 -22.11
N GLU A 162 2.56 4.66 -22.31
CA GLU A 162 3.24 3.97 -21.21
C GLU A 162 4.17 4.93 -20.45
N SER A 163 4.18 4.77 -19.13
CA SER A 163 5.06 5.47 -18.20
C SER A 163 6.51 4.96 -18.25
N PRO A 164 7.50 5.78 -17.87
CA PRO A 164 8.89 5.32 -17.70
C PRO A 164 9.04 4.24 -16.60
N THR A 165 8.01 4.05 -15.76
CA THR A 165 7.97 3.04 -14.69
C THR A 165 7.20 1.77 -15.08
N MET A 166 6.75 1.66 -16.33
CA MET A 166 5.95 0.52 -16.84
C MET A 166 4.65 0.28 -16.06
N PHE A 167 4.12 1.32 -15.41
CA PHE A 167 2.92 1.24 -14.57
C PHE A 167 1.71 0.73 -15.34
N LYS A 168 1.47 1.19 -16.57
CA LYS A 168 0.30 0.80 -17.36
C LYS A 168 0.33 -0.69 -17.66
N LYS A 169 1.47 -1.21 -18.14
CA LYS A 169 1.69 -2.64 -18.36
C LYS A 169 1.52 -3.46 -17.08
N SER A 170 2.11 -3.02 -15.97
CA SER A 170 1.99 -3.72 -14.69
C SER A 170 0.54 -3.76 -14.18
N LEU A 171 -0.20 -2.67 -14.31
CA LEU A 171 -1.63 -2.60 -13.95
C LEU A 171 -2.47 -3.55 -14.80
N LEU A 172 -2.29 -3.53 -16.13
CA LEU A 172 -2.99 -4.44 -17.03
C LEU A 172 -2.70 -5.92 -16.71
N LYS A 173 -1.43 -6.24 -16.43
CA LYS A 173 -1.02 -7.60 -16.02
C LYS A 173 -1.70 -8.02 -14.72
N TYR A 174 -1.78 -7.10 -13.75
CA TYR A 174 -2.44 -7.34 -12.47
C TYR A 174 -3.95 -7.56 -12.61
N LEU A 175 -4.65 -6.71 -13.37
CA LEU A 175 -6.09 -6.86 -13.61
C LEU A 175 -6.41 -8.12 -14.40
N ASN A 176 -5.58 -8.50 -15.37
CA ASN A 176 -5.77 -9.71 -16.16
C ASN A 176 -5.71 -11.00 -15.33
N HIS A 177 -5.04 -10.99 -14.18
CA HIS A 177 -4.91 -12.17 -13.32
C HIS A 177 -6.25 -12.67 -12.76
N TYR A 178 -7.21 -11.78 -12.55
CA TYR A 178 -8.52 -12.18 -12.03
C TYR A 178 -9.30 -13.06 -13.01
N HIS A 179 -9.00 -12.99 -14.31
CA HIS A 179 -9.74 -13.72 -15.36
C HIS A 179 -11.26 -13.48 -15.32
N LEU A 180 -11.68 -12.29 -14.87
CA LEU A 180 -13.08 -11.90 -14.74
C LEU A 180 -13.54 -11.07 -15.95
N PRO A 181 -14.59 -11.50 -16.68
CA PRO A 181 -15.14 -10.73 -17.81
C PRO A 181 -15.59 -9.32 -17.43
N SER A 182 -16.06 -9.12 -16.21
CA SER A 182 -16.47 -7.80 -15.68
C SER A 182 -15.32 -6.78 -15.67
N LEU A 183 -14.06 -7.23 -15.69
CA LEU A 183 -12.88 -6.36 -15.76
C LEU A 183 -12.50 -5.93 -17.18
N ALA A 184 -13.06 -6.56 -18.22
CA ALA A 184 -12.69 -6.28 -19.61
C ALA A 184 -12.85 -4.79 -19.96
N TYR A 185 -13.97 -4.17 -19.55
CA TYR A 185 -14.20 -2.75 -19.76
C TYR A 185 -13.11 -1.88 -19.11
N TYR A 186 -12.75 -2.13 -17.85
CA TYR A 186 -11.73 -1.35 -17.14
C TYR A 186 -10.34 -1.54 -17.76
N MET A 187 -10.01 -2.76 -18.19
CA MET A 187 -8.76 -3.03 -18.91
C MET A 187 -8.70 -2.29 -20.25
N GLU A 188 -9.80 -2.24 -21.00
CA GLU A 188 -9.88 -1.43 -22.22
C GLU A 188 -9.74 0.07 -21.93
N ARG A 189 -10.35 0.57 -20.84
CA ARG A 189 -10.14 1.97 -20.42
C ARG A 189 -8.68 2.25 -20.07
N VAL A 190 -8.01 1.36 -19.34
CA VAL A 190 -6.57 1.51 -19.06
C VAL A 190 -5.74 1.52 -20.35
N LYS A 191 -6.04 0.64 -21.33
CA LYS A 191 -5.37 0.65 -22.64
C LYS A 191 -5.59 1.96 -23.41
N ARG A 192 -6.76 2.58 -23.27
CA ARG A 192 -7.16 3.82 -23.96
C ARG A 192 -6.75 5.11 -23.26
N CYS A 193 -6.11 5.05 -22.10
CA CYS A 193 -5.63 6.25 -21.39
C CYS A 193 -4.11 6.39 -21.43
N ASP A 194 -3.63 7.63 -21.38
CA ASP A 194 -2.22 8.00 -21.33
C ASP A 194 -1.69 8.04 -19.88
N PHE A 195 -0.78 7.14 -19.57
CA PHE A 195 -0.08 7.02 -18.29
C PHE A 195 1.37 7.54 -18.36
N SER A 196 1.80 8.15 -19.47
CA SER A 196 3.20 8.55 -19.71
C SER A 196 3.82 9.40 -18.58
N HIS A 197 2.99 10.18 -17.88
CA HIS A 197 3.38 11.05 -16.77
C HIS A 197 3.45 10.34 -15.41
N ILE A 198 3.01 9.08 -15.29
CA ILE A 198 3.06 8.34 -14.03
C ILE A 198 4.53 8.04 -13.67
N ASN A 199 4.90 8.38 -12.44
CA ASN A 199 6.29 8.39 -11.97
C ASN A 199 6.55 7.37 -10.84
N VAL A 200 5.60 6.47 -10.57
CA VAL A 200 5.72 5.42 -9.55
C VAL A 200 5.66 4.04 -10.19
N PHE A 201 6.30 3.03 -9.57
CA PHE A 201 6.15 1.64 -10.02
C PHE A 201 5.01 0.97 -9.29
N LEU A 202 4.18 0.21 -10.01
CA LEU A 202 3.28 -0.74 -9.37
C LEU A 202 4.09 -1.93 -8.83
N VAL A 203 3.89 -2.24 -7.55
CA VAL A 203 4.42 -3.43 -6.88
C VAL A 203 3.22 -4.23 -6.40
N ALA A 204 3.06 -5.44 -6.91
CA ALA A 204 1.92 -6.28 -6.59
C ALA A 204 2.34 -7.70 -6.25
N SER A 205 1.44 -8.41 -5.55
CA SER A 205 1.54 -9.84 -5.31
C SER A 205 0.29 -10.52 -5.84
N ILE A 206 0.50 -11.70 -6.39
CA ILE A 206 -0.54 -12.55 -6.96
C ILE A 206 -0.31 -13.97 -6.45
N PRO A 207 -1.34 -14.68 -5.95
CA PRO A 207 -1.20 -16.06 -5.50
C PRO A 207 -0.66 -16.97 -6.59
N GLY A 208 0.27 -17.84 -6.24
CA GLY A 208 0.86 -18.79 -7.18
C GLY A 208 2.36 -18.99 -7.00
N SER A 209 2.95 -19.57 -8.03
CA SER A 209 4.37 -19.96 -8.06
C SER A 209 5.05 -19.21 -9.18
N HIS A 210 5.96 -18.30 -8.83
CA HIS A 210 6.54 -17.36 -9.76
C HIS A 210 8.04 -17.62 -9.91
N PHE A 211 8.49 -17.74 -11.16
CA PHE A 211 9.91 -17.88 -11.51
C PHE A 211 10.51 -16.57 -12.02
N ASP A 212 9.66 -15.57 -12.28
CA ASP A 212 10.06 -14.22 -12.67
C ASP A 212 10.30 -13.31 -11.44
N MET A 213 10.64 -12.04 -11.73
CA MET A 213 10.83 -11.00 -10.71
C MET A 213 9.71 -9.96 -10.77
N GLU A 214 8.51 -10.36 -11.19
CA GLU A 214 7.41 -9.42 -11.45
C GLU A 214 6.48 -9.23 -10.26
N TRP A 215 6.60 -10.07 -9.22
CA TRP A 215 5.68 -10.10 -8.08
C TRP A 215 6.39 -10.11 -6.71
N GLY A 216 5.67 -9.68 -5.67
CA GLY A 216 6.11 -9.79 -4.28
C GLY A 216 7.50 -9.23 -4.00
N LEU A 217 8.25 -9.89 -3.11
CA LEU A 217 9.58 -9.42 -2.71
C LEU A 217 10.60 -9.43 -3.85
N THR A 218 10.44 -10.27 -4.88
CA THR A 218 11.38 -10.29 -6.01
C THR A 218 11.18 -9.08 -6.90
N ARG A 219 9.95 -8.59 -7.06
CA ARG A 219 9.65 -7.30 -7.73
C ARG A 219 10.33 -6.13 -7.04
N VAL A 220 10.12 -6.00 -5.71
CA VAL A 220 10.77 -4.96 -4.91
C VAL A 220 12.29 -5.04 -5.08
N GLY A 221 12.86 -6.22 -4.87
CA GLY A 221 14.30 -6.40 -4.99
C GLY A 221 14.87 -6.18 -6.39
N SER A 222 14.10 -6.41 -7.46
CA SER A 222 14.52 -6.14 -8.83
C SER A 222 14.55 -4.64 -9.10
N LEU A 223 13.47 -3.92 -8.77
CA LEU A 223 13.39 -2.47 -8.95
C LEU A 223 14.45 -1.73 -8.14
N LEU A 224 14.65 -2.11 -6.87
CA LEU A 224 15.68 -1.49 -6.03
C LEU A 224 17.10 -1.75 -6.56
N ARG A 225 17.37 -2.94 -7.10
CA ARG A 225 18.68 -3.23 -7.73
C ARG A 225 18.92 -2.38 -8.98
N GLN A 226 17.87 -2.00 -9.69
CA GLN A 226 17.98 -1.18 -10.90
C GLN A 226 18.10 0.31 -10.59
N HIS A 227 17.47 0.78 -9.51
CA HIS A 227 17.15 2.21 -9.34
C HIS A 227 17.44 2.80 -7.94
N CYS A 228 17.64 1.99 -6.90
CA CYS A 228 17.86 2.51 -5.55
C CYS A 228 19.31 2.99 -5.38
N SER A 229 19.51 4.30 -5.34
CA SER A 229 20.83 4.94 -5.31
C SER A 229 21.19 5.36 -3.88
N ILE A 230 21.84 4.48 -3.13
CA ILE A 230 22.51 4.79 -1.86
C ILE A 230 24.03 4.60 -2.07
N PRO A 231 24.89 5.52 -1.59
CA PRO A 231 26.34 5.31 -1.63
C PRO A 231 26.73 3.97 -1.02
N THR A 232 27.50 3.18 -1.75
CA THR A 232 27.81 1.79 -1.43
C THR A 232 28.47 1.63 -0.05
N ASP A 233 29.35 2.56 0.31
CA ASP A 233 30.04 2.67 1.60
C ASP A 233 29.09 3.04 2.77
N GLN A 234 28.00 3.73 2.47
CA GLN A 234 26.97 4.12 3.44
C GLN A 234 25.83 3.11 3.55
N ASN A 235 25.77 2.09 2.69
CA ASN A 235 24.63 1.17 2.61
C ASN A 235 24.21 0.62 3.98
N LYS A 236 25.16 0.20 4.83
CA LYS A 236 24.85 -0.34 6.16
C LYS A 236 24.20 0.67 7.12
N GLN A 237 24.49 1.96 6.93
CA GLN A 237 24.03 3.03 7.80
C GLN A 237 22.59 3.46 7.50
N TRP A 238 22.01 2.97 6.39
CA TRP A 238 20.64 3.29 5.97
C TRP A 238 19.69 2.13 6.35
N PRO A 239 19.09 2.13 7.56
CA PRO A 239 18.23 1.04 8.00
C PRO A 239 16.98 0.93 7.13
N LEU A 240 16.45 -0.28 7.02
CA LEU A 240 15.11 -0.53 6.52
C LEU A 240 14.11 -0.26 7.65
N ILE A 241 13.20 0.67 7.42
CA ILE A 241 12.02 0.85 8.27
C ILE A 241 10.82 0.22 7.58
N ALA A 242 10.18 -0.70 8.29
CA ALA A 242 8.99 -1.42 7.85
C ALA A 242 7.86 -1.13 8.83
N GLN A 243 6.86 -0.37 8.42
CA GLN A 243 5.65 -0.18 9.21
C GLN A 243 4.57 -1.11 8.67
N ALA A 244 3.94 -1.87 9.56
CA ALA A 244 2.86 -2.78 9.22
C ALA A 244 1.75 -2.77 10.28
N SER A 245 0.55 -3.18 9.89
CA SER A 245 -0.59 -3.35 10.83
C SER A 245 -0.78 -4.81 11.23
N SER A 246 -0.10 -5.76 10.60
CA SER A 246 -0.13 -7.18 10.94
C SER A 246 1.26 -7.79 10.82
N ILE A 247 1.52 -8.81 11.64
CA ILE A 247 2.78 -9.54 11.69
C ILE A 247 2.51 -11.01 11.38
N GLY A 248 3.20 -11.54 10.37
CA GLY A 248 3.13 -12.96 10.00
C GLY A 248 4.05 -13.86 10.84
N SER A 249 4.01 -15.16 10.53
CA SER A 249 4.90 -16.18 11.13
C SER A 249 6.21 -16.32 10.34
N PHE A 250 7.33 -15.92 10.94
CA PHE A 250 8.63 -15.85 10.26
C PHE A 250 9.46 -17.13 10.43
N GLY A 251 9.24 -17.87 11.51
CA GLY A 251 9.96 -19.10 11.84
C GLY A 251 10.76 -18.97 13.13
N LYS A 252 11.51 -20.01 13.47
CA LYS A 252 12.25 -20.09 14.74
C LYS A 252 13.44 -19.12 14.86
N GLU A 253 13.95 -18.62 13.73
CA GLU A 253 15.09 -17.70 13.68
C GLU A 253 14.88 -16.61 12.61
N PRO A 254 15.41 -15.39 12.81
CA PRO A 254 15.26 -14.29 11.85
C PRO A 254 15.74 -14.64 10.43
N LYS A 255 16.85 -15.37 10.34
CA LYS A 255 17.51 -15.72 9.07
C LYS A 255 16.69 -16.62 8.15
N LEU A 256 15.65 -17.28 8.66
CA LEU A 256 14.84 -18.21 7.87
C LEU A 256 13.97 -17.51 6.82
N TRP A 257 13.63 -16.24 7.05
CA TRP A 257 12.85 -15.46 6.08
C TRP A 257 13.00 -13.96 6.29
N LEU A 258 12.86 -13.46 7.52
CA LEU A 258 12.82 -12.02 7.78
C LEU A 258 14.13 -11.33 7.39
N THR A 259 15.28 -11.83 7.86
CA THR A 259 16.59 -11.26 7.50
C THR A 259 17.25 -11.96 6.31
N GLY A 260 16.85 -13.21 6.02
CA GLY A 260 17.40 -14.01 4.92
C GLY A 260 16.79 -13.73 3.55
N ASP A 261 15.50 -13.38 3.49
CA ASP A 261 14.80 -13.09 2.23
C ASP A 261 14.26 -11.67 2.20
N PHE A 262 13.39 -11.32 3.15
CA PHE A 262 12.66 -10.04 3.15
C PHE A 262 13.63 -8.86 3.22
N LEU A 263 14.47 -8.78 4.26
CA LEU A 263 15.46 -7.72 4.41
C LEU A 263 16.41 -7.65 3.20
N GLN A 264 16.86 -8.80 2.69
CA GLN A 264 17.79 -8.87 1.56
C GLN A 264 17.21 -8.27 0.28
N HIS A 265 15.90 -8.43 0.03
CA HIS A 265 15.27 -7.86 -1.17
C HIS A 265 14.98 -6.37 -0.99
N PHE A 266 14.50 -5.97 0.19
CA PHE A 266 14.11 -4.59 0.50
C PHE A 266 15.30 -3.65 0.78
N THR A 267 16.53 -4.18 0.84
CA THR A 267 17.77 -3.39 1.01
C THR A 267 18.73 -3.44 -0.16
N ARG A 268 18.28 -3.96 -1.31
CA ARG A 268 19.08 -3.90 -2.54
C ARG A 268 19.31 -2.45 -2.96
N ILE A 269 20.45 -2.24 -3.62
CA ILE A 269 20.86 -0.96 -4.18
C ILE A 269 21.38 -1.19 -5.60
N LYS A 270 21.35 -0.13 -6.39
CA LYS A 270 22.09 -0.03 -7.65
C LYS A 270 23.58 -0.11 -7.34
N ASN A 271 24.32 -0.86 -8.15
CA ASN A 271 25.77 -1.05 -8.00
C ASN A 271 26.17 -1.55 -6.58
N PRO A 272 25.74 -2.76 -6.18
CA PRO A 272 26.07 -3.31 -4.87
C PRO A 272 27.59 -3.48 -4.70
N PRO A 273 28.09 -3.46 -3.44
CA PRO A 273 29.51 -3.68 -3.19
C PRO A 273 29.94 -5.06 -3.69
N THR A 274 31.18 -5.14 -4.18
CA THR A 274 31.82 -6.40 -4.61
C THR A 274 32.06 -7.36 -3.44
N VAL A 275 32.20 -6.84 -2.22
CA VAL A 275 32.37 -7.64 -1.00
C VAL A 275 31.02 -7.83 -0.31
N LEU A 276 30.73 -9.09 0.04
CA LEU A 276 29.58 -9.46 0.87
C LEU A 276 29.65 -8.70 2.21
N SER A 277 28.69 -7.79 2.39
CA SER A 277 28.57 -6.99 3.59
C SER A 277 27.29 -7.39 4.34
N GLN A 278 27.33 -7.42 5.67
CA GLN A 278 26.13 -7.63 6.48
C GLN A 278 25.01 -6.65 6.05
N PRO A 279 23.75 -7.12 5.99
CA PRO A 279 22.64 -6.27 5.57
C PRO A 279 22.43 -5.11 6.55
N PRO A 280 21.83 -4.00 6.10
CA PRO A 280 21.44 -2.89 6.97
C PRO A 280 20.49 -3.34 8.09
N GLN A 281 20.41 -2.57 9.17
CA GLN A 281 19.49 -2.85 10.26
C GLN A 281 18.03 -2.81 9.79
N LEU A 282 17.21 -3.73 10.31
CA LEU A 282 15.75 -3.72 10.15
C LEU A 282 15.09 -3.14 11.40
N LYS A 283 14.13 -2.23 11.20
CA LYS A 283 13.28 -1.63 12.23
C LYS A 283 11.82 -1.80 11.83
N ILE A 284 11.06 -2.57 12.59
CA ILE A 284 9.65 -2.83 12.32
C ILE A 284 8.81 -1.96 13.25
N ILE A 285 8.02 -1.05 12.70
CA ILE A 285 7.05 -0.27 13.47
C ILE A 285 5.76 -1.08 13.57
N TYR A 286 5.35 -1.36 14.81
CA TYR A 286 4.11 -2.02 15.14
C TYR A 286 3.59 -1.48 16.49
N PRO A 287 2.28 -1.23 16.65
CA PRO A 287 1.77 -0.62 17.89
C PRO A 287 2.01 -1.49 19.14
N SER A 288 2.43 -0.84 20.22
CA SER A 288 2.46 -1.46 21.55
C SER A 288 1.04 -1.56 22.12
N LEU A 289 0.87 -2.36 23.18
CA LEU A 289 -0.40 -2.39 23.92
C LEU A 289 -0.78 -0.99 24.44
N GLU A 290 0.21 -0.20 24.86
CA GLU A 290 -0.02 1.15 25.36
C GLU A 290 -0.41 2.12 24.23
N ASN A 291 0.16 1.98 23.02
CA ASN A 291 -0.31 2.73 21.85
C ASN A 291 -1.81 2.47 21.60
N VAL A 292 -2.25 1.21 21.71
CA VAL A 292 -3.65 0.85 21.53
C VAL A 292 -4.52 1.44 22.65
N ARG A 293 -4.14 1.25 23.92
CA ARG A 293 -4.88 1.82 25.06
C ARG A 293 -5.06 3.33 25.00
N GLN A 294 -4.08 4.05 24.45
CA GLN A 294 -4.11 5.51 24.32
C GLN A 294 -4.71 5.98 23.00
N SER A 295 -5.21 5.08 22.16
CA SER A 295 -5.79 5.44 20.86
C SER A 295 -7.08 6.26 21.00
N HIS A 296 -7.63 6.73 19.88
CA HIS A 296 -8.95 7.38 19.88
C HIS A 296 -10.08 6.39 20.22
N ASP A 297 -9.87 5.09 19.92
CA ASP A 297 -10.88 4.05 20.10
C ASP A 297 -10.52 3.09 21.25
N ASP A 298 -9.65 3.52 22.17
CA ASP A 298 -9.12 2.71 23.27
C ASP A 298 -8.69 1.30 22.78
N LEU A 299 -9.10 0.23 23.47
CA LEU A 299 -8.76 -1.14 23.10
C LEU A 299 -9.37 -1.60 21.76
N LEU A 300 -10.47 -0.98 21.30
CA LEU A 300 -11.08 -1.31 20.01
C LEU A 300 -10.17 -0.92 18.84
N GLY A 301 -9.27 0.07 19.04
CA GLY A 301 -8.23 0.42 18.08
C GLY A 301 -7.34 -0.77 17.69
N GLY A 302 -7.23 -1.78 18.57
CA GLY A 302 -6.50 -3.02 18.33
C GLY A 302 -7.15 -3.96 17.29
N GLY A 303 -8.43 -3.79 16.95
CA GLY A 303 -9.14 -4.67 16.01
C GLY A 303 -8.54 -4.70 14.60
N CYS A 304 -7.88 -3.61 14.19
CA CYS A 304 -7.19 -3.51 12.90
C CYS A 304 -5.73 -4.03 12.92
N LEU A 305 -5.28 -4.57 14.07
CA LEU A 305 -3.90 -4.97 14.32
C LEU A 305 -3.75 -6.50 14.53
N PRO A 306 -4.02 -7.34 13.52
CA PRO A 306 -3.99 -8.77 13.71
C PRO A 306 -2.55 -9.26 13.90
N TYR A 307 -2.23 -9.64 15.15
CA TYR A 307 -1.04 -10.41 15.51
C TYR A 307 -1.38 -11.37 16.65
N ALA A 308 -1.54 -12.65 16.33
CA ALA A 308 -1.97 -13.65 17.30
C ALA A 308 -0.90 -13.91 18.37
N ALA A 309 -1.30 -14.04 19.63
CA ALA A 309 -0.41 -14.36 20.75
C ALA A 309 0.37 -15.67 20.51
N ASP A 310 -0.28 -16.69 19.96
CA ASP A 310 0.36 -17.97 19.60
C ASP A 310 1.44 -17.84 18.53
N ALA A 311 1.24 -16.93 17.58
CA ALA A 311 2.26 -16.61 16.58
C ALA A 311 3.42 -15.86 17.24
N HIS A 312 3.14 -14.93 18.15
CA HIS A 312 4.14 -14.19 18.90
C HIS A 312 5.03 -15.09 19.76
N ALA A 313 4.43 -15.99 20.54
CA ALA A 313 5.15 -16.93 21.39
C ALA A 313 6.17 -17.80 20.63
N LYS A 314 5.93 -18.06 19.33
CA LYS A 314 6.82 -18.86 18.47
C LYS A 314 7.98 -18.05 17.86
N GLN A 315 8.01 -16.73 18.05
CA GLN A 315 9.02 -15.83 17.46
C GLN A 315 9.39 -14.65 18.38
N LEU A 316 9.61 -14.89 19.67
CA LEU A 316 9.97 -13.84 20.64
C LEU A 316 11.22 -13.05 20.27
N TRP A 317 12.13 -13.64 19.48
CA TRP A 317 13.27 -12.95 18.88
C TRP A 317 12.88 -11.71 18.06
N LEU A 318 11.61 -11.62 17.62
CA LEU A 318 11.10 -10.48 16.86
C LEU A 318 11.13 -9.18 17.68
N ASN A 319 11.04 -9.26 19.01
CA ASN A 319 11.05 -8.09 19.89
C ASN A 319 12.29 -7.21 19.70
N ASP A 320 13.42 -7.78 19.29
CA ASP A 320 14.65 -7.04 19.01
C ASP A 320 14.53 -6.07 17.81
N TYR A 321 13.53 -6.29 16.96
CA TYR A 321 13.26 -5.53 15.74
C TYR A 321 12.08 -4.55 15.89
N LEU A 322 11.29 -4.62 16.97
CA LEU A 322 10.05 -3.85 17.12
C LEU A 322 10.30 -2.43 17.64
N TYR A 323 9.56 -1.48 17.07
CA TYR A 323 9.53 -0.06 17.42
C TYR A 323 8.08 0.42 17.51
N GLN A 324 7.79 1.26 18.50
CA GLN A 324 6.43 1.70 18.84
C GLN A 324 5.87 2.65 17.77
N TRP A 325 4.55 2.67 17.66
CA TRP A 325 3.85 3.64 16.81
C TRP A 325 4.02 5.05 17.38
N LYS A 326 4.45 5.96 16.50
CA LYS A 326 4.55 7.39 16.77
C LYS A 326 4.44 8.16 15.45
N ALA A 327 3.53 9.11 15.42
CA ALA A 327 3.17 9.97 14.30
C ALA A 327 2.82 11.41 14.72
N THR A 328 3.48 11.91 15.77
CA THR A 328 3.25 13.23 16.38
C THR A 328 3.28 14.37 15.36
N SER A 329 4.26 14.35 14.44
CA SER A 329 4.42 15.38 13.41
C SER A 329 3.23 15.50 12.45
N THR A 330 2.42 14.44 12.35
CA THR A 330 1.24 14.40 11.49
C THR A 330 -0.08 14.42 12.28
N HIS A 331 0.01 14.56 13.61
CA HIS A 331 -1.13 14.52 14.55
C HIS A 331 -1.91 13.19 14.52
N ARG A 332 -1.19 12.07 14.40
CA ARG A 332 -1.78 10.72 14.24
C ARG A 332 -1.33 9.70 15.30
N ASP A 333 -0.71 10.14 16.39
CA ASP A 333 -0.26 9.24 17.48
C ASP A 333 -1.38 8.33 18.00
N ARG A 334 -2.59 8.88 18.11
CA ARG A 334 -3.76 8.19 18.66
C ARG A 334 -4.64 7.51 17.59
N ALA A 335 -4.30 7.66 16.31
CA ALA A 335 -4.99 7.00 15.21
C ALA A 335 -4.20 5.76 14.78
N MET A 336 -4.65 4.56 15.21
CA MET A 336 -3.89 3.33 14.99
C MET A 336 -3.56 3.09 13.51
N PRO A 337 -2.33 2.65 13.20
CA PRO A 337 -1.89 2.51 11.83
C PRO A 337 -2.46 1.25 11.20
N HIS A 338 -3.33 1.45 10.21
CA HIS A 338 -3.70 0.42 9.26
C HIS A 338 -2.96 0.59 7.92
N ILE A 339 -2.24 1.69 7.73
CA ILE A 339 -1.23 1.85 6.68
C ILE A 339 -0.15 0.77 6.76
N LYS A 340 0.47 0.44 5.62
CA LYS A 340 1.73 -0.32 5.55
C LYS A 340 2.68 0.40 4.63
N CYS A 341 3.88 0.66 5.12
CA CYS A 341 4.90 1.32 4.32
C CYS A 341 6.32 0.83 4.61
N TYR A 342 7.18 0.93 3.61
CA TYR A 342 8.56 0.48 3.66
C TYR A 342 9.48 1.54 3.07
N THR A 343 10.59 1.82 3.74
CA THR A 343 11.56 2.82 3.31
C THR A 343 12.96 2.50 3.82
N ARG A 344 13.97 3.08 3.20
CA ARG A 344 15.31 3.18 3.78
C ARG A 344 15.65 4.62 4.04
N VAL A 345 16.04 4.92 5.26
CA VAL A 345 16.31 6.29 5.70
C VAL A 345 17.80 6.53 5.93
N SER A 346 18.26 7.75 5.72
CA SER A 346 19.62 8.17 6.09
C SER A 346 19.81 8.17 7.61
N PRO A 347 21.07 8.14 8.10
CA PRO A 347 21.35 8.13 9.54
C PRO A 347 20.74 9.28 10.34
N ASP A 348 20.55 10.44 9.69
CA ASP A 348 19.93 11.64 10.25
C ASP A 348 18.40 11.69 10.08
N TYR A 349 17.77 10.65 9.50
CA TYR A 349 16.33 10.56 9.23
C TYR A 349 15.76 11.69 8.39
N ASN A 350 16.61 12.41 7.63
CA ASN A 350 16.18 13.53 6.80
C ASN A 350 16.05 13.15 5.32
N ARG A 351 16.47 11.94 4.93
CA ARG A 351 16.46 11.48 3.54
C ARG A 351 15.97 10.04 3.45
N ALA A 352 15.22 9.73 2.39
CA ALA A 352 14.75 8.39 2.08
C ALA A 352 15.26 7.94 0.71
N ALA A 353 15.65 6.67 0.59
CA ALA A 353 16.13 6.12 -0.69
C ALA A 353 15.00 5.63 -1.59
N TYR A 354 13.86 5.28 -0.99
CA TYR A 354 12.60 4.98 -1.67
C TYR A 354 11.45 5.08 -0.65
N PHE A 355 10.22 5.09 -1.14
CA PHE A 355 9.04 4.90 -0.31
C PHE A 355 8.08 3.92 -0.99
N LEU A 356 7.69 2.86 -0.30
CA LEU A 356 6.70 1.91 -0.76
C LEU A 356 5.45 2.01 0.12
N LEU A 357 4.32 2.38 -0.47
CA LEU A 357 2.99 2.33 0.13
C LEU A 357 2.26 1.10 -0.42
N THR A 358 1.69 0.25 0.43
CA THR A 358 1.14 -1.04 -0.03
C THR A 358 0.10 -1.61 0.92
N SER A 359 -0.71 -2.56 0.43
CA SER A 359 -1.56 -3.39 1.28
C SER A 359 -0.78 -4.50 1.99
N GLY A 360 0.39 -4.90 1.46
CA GLY A 360 1.16 -6.05 1.95
C GLY A 360 1.80 -5.80 3.31
N ASN A 361 1.37 -6.53 4.33
CA ASN A 361 2.01 -6.57 5.66
C ASN A 361 3.35 -7.32 5.63
N VAL A 362 4.15 -7.26 6.71
CA VAL A 362 5.37 -8.09 6.85
C VAL A 362 4.95 -9.55 7.06
N SER A 363 4.71 -10.27 5.96
CA SER A 363 4.28 -11.67 5.97
C SER A 363 4.75 -12.43 4.73
N LYS A 364 4.92 -13.76 4.90
CA LYS A 364 5.19 -14.69 3.79
C LYS A 364 4.03 -14.76 2.80
N ALA A 365 2.80 -14.58 3.26
CA ALA A 365 1.61 -14.62 2.42
C ALA A 365 1.62 -13.47 1.39
N ALA A 366 1.93 -12.26 1.86
CA ALA A 366 1.98 -11.05 1.06
C ALA A 366 3.22 -10.98 0.18
N TRP A 367 4.42 -11.26 0.72
CA TRP A 367 5.68 -11.00 0.02
C TRP A 367 6.32 -12.24 -0.61
N GLY A 368 5.89 -13.42 -0.17
CA GLY A 368 6.27 -14.70 -0.72
C GLY A 368 7.41 -15.38 0.02
N GLN A 369 7.56 -16.68 -0.23
CA GLN A 369 8.65 -17.49 0.28
C GLN A 369 9.24 -18.31 -0.86
N LYS A 370 10.58 -18.29 -1.01
CA LYS A 370 11.25 -19.14 -1.98
C LYS A 370 11.13 -20.60 -1.57
N ASN A 371 10.68 -21.43 -2.50
CA ASN A 371 10.70 -22.86 -2.32
C ASN A 371 12.12 -23.39 -2.60
N LYS A 372 12.68 -24.17 -1.67
CA LYS A 372 14.05 -24.68 -1.76
C LYS A 372 14.27 -25.67 -2.90
N LYS A 373 13.23 -26.37 -3.36
CA LYS A 373 13.34 -27.42 -4.38
C LYS A 373 13.39 -26.85 -5.79
N ASP A 374 12.44 -25.98 -6.13
CA ASP A 374 12.27 -25.46 -7.49
C ASP A 374 12.65 -23.98 -7.63
N GLN A 375 13.07 -23.32 -6.53
CA GLN A 375 13.43 -21.90 -6.48
C GLN A 375 12.29 -20.93 -6.79
N ALA A 376 11.06 -21.41 -6.96
CA ALA A 376 9.90 -20.56 -7.22
C ALA A 376 9.56 -19.70 -6.00
N LEU A 377 9.20 -18.43 -6.21
CA LEU A 377 8.60 -17.59 -5.20
C LEU A 377 7.12 -17.99 -5.04
N ARG A 378 6.77 -18.54 -3.87
CA ARG A 378 5.39 -18.92 -3.55
C ARG A 378 4.69 -17.74 -2.87
N LEU A 379 3.64 -17.23 -3.50
CA LEU A 379 2.78 -16.16 -3.00
C LEU A 379 1.39 -16.72 -2.68
N MET A 380 0.77 -16.22 -1.61
CA MET A 380 -0.55 -16.70 -1.17
C MET A 380 -1.64 -15.64 -1.25
N SER A 381 -1.29 -14.34 -1.26
CA SER A 381 -2.24 -13.23 -1.21
C SER A 381 -2.17 -12.33 -2.45
N CYS A 382 -3.29 -11.67 -2.74
CA CYS A 382 -3.31 -10.54 -3.68
C CYS A 382 -2.97 -9.26 -2.92
N GLU A 383 -1.89 -8.59 -3.29
CA GLU A 383 -1.46 -7.31 -2.70
C GLU A 383 -1.17 -6.31 -3.82
N ALA A 384 -1.32 -5.02 -3.53
CA ALA A 384 -0.90 -3.96 -4.43
C ALA A 384 -0.33 -2.78 -3.65
N GLY A 385 0.64 -2.11 -4.26
CA GLY A 385 1.31 -0.95 -3.71
C GLY A 385 2.03 -0.16 -4.80
N VAL A 386 2.51 1.02 -4.43
CA VAL A 386 3.32 1.87 -5.29
C VAL A 386 4.69 2.13 -4.67
N LEU A 387 5.73 1.94 -5.47
CA LEU A 387 7.11 2.25 -5.11
C LEU A 387 7.52 3.58 -5.75
N LEU A 388 7.77 4.56 -4.89
CA LEU A 388 8.32 5.86 -5.23
C LEU A 388 9.83 5.78 -5.11
N LEU A 389 10.52 6.07 -6.21
CA LEU A 389 11.97 6.13 -6.28
C LEU A 389 12.39 7.56 -6.62
N PRO A 390 13.34 8.15 -5.87
CA PRO A 390 13.71 9.56 -6.02
C PRO A 390 14.02 9.95 -7.47
N GLN A 391 14.70 9.09 -8.21
CA GLN A 391 15.10 9.35 -9.60
C GLN A 391 13.94 9.54 -10.60
N PHE A 392 12.73 9.08 -10.24
CA PHE A 392 11.54 9.23 -11.08
C PHE A 392 10.61 10.33 -10.56
N VAL A 393 10.59 10.54 -9.25
CA VAL A 393 9.60 11.42 -8.61
C VAL A 393 10.16 12.81 -8.31
N VAL A 394 11.48 12.93 -8.11
CA VAL A 394 12.15 14.19 -7.78
C VAL A 394 13.05 14.60 -8.95
N SER A 395 12.73 15.71 -9.60
CA SER A 395 13.53 16.30 -10.68
C SER A 395 14.80 17.02 -10.15
N GLU A 396 15.57 16.41 -9.25
CA GLU A 396 16.83 17.01 -8.78
C GLU A 396 18.04 16.49 -9.60
N PRO A 397 18.80 17.38 -10.27
CA PRO A 397 19.94 17.02 -11.13
C PRO A 397 21.22 16.62 -10.36
N SER A 398 21.13 16.19 -9.10
CA SER A 398 22.31 15.89 -8.27
C SER A 398 22.68 14.40 -8.28
N ASN A 399 23.98 14.11 -8.12
CA ASN A 399 24.56 12.75 -8.09
C ASN A 399 24.04 11.87 -6.93
N LEU A 400 23.22 12.41 -6.02
CA LEU A 400 22.48 11.65 -5.01
C LEU A 400 20.97 11.88 -5.19
N GLN A 401 20.35 11.02 -5.99
CA GLN A 401 18.90 10.96 -6.16
C GLN A 401 18.26 10.33 -4.92
N ILE A 402 17.97 11.17 -3.91
CA ILE A 402 17.34 10.79 -2.63
C ILE A 402 16.17 11.71 -2.31
N ILE A 403 15.13 11.15 -1.71
CA ILE A 403 13.94 11.88 -1.28
C ILE A 403 14.30 12.67 -0.02
N LYS A 404 14.13 14.01 -0.01
CA LYS A 404 14.24 14.82 1.21
C LYS A 404 12.98 14.64 2.06
N ILE A 405 13.13 14.08 3.25
CA ILE A 405 12.03 13.81 4.18
C ILE A 405 11.40 15.13 4.69
N GLY A 406 12.18 16.20 4.85
CA GLY A 406 11.67 17.52 5.27
C GLY A 406 10.78 18.24 4.23
N LEU A 407 10.97 17.95 2.93
CA LEU A 407 10.06 18.39 1.86
C LEU A 407 8.85 17.43 1.69
N MET A 408 8.82 16.37 2.50
CA MET A 408 7.84 15.29 2.53
C MET A 408 7.23 15.14 3.93
N THR A 409 6.76 16.23 4.53
CA THR A 409 5.90 16.19 5.72
C THR A 409 4.64 15.32 5.51
N THR A 410 4.36 14.98 4.25
CA THR A 410 3.28 14.13 3.72
C THR A 410 3.56 12.62 3.65
N ILE A 411 4.80 12.14 3.85
CA ILE A 411 5.13 10.71 3.60
C ILE A 411 5.76 10.01 4.81
N PHE A 412 6.32 10.76 5.76
CA PHE A 412 6.99 10.18 6.92
C PHE A 412 6.49 10.79 8.22
N TYR A 413 5.76 9.97 8.99
CA TYR A 413 5.44 10.23 10.40
C TYR A 413 6.61 9.88 11.35
N ILE A 414 7.75 9.42 10.81
CA ILE A 414 8.79 8.73 11.56
C ILE A 414 9.98 9.67 11.77
N PHE A 415 9.92 10.50 12.82
CA PHE A 415 11.09 11.30 13.23
C PHE A 415 11.69 10.85 14.56
N VAL A 416 10.97 10.03 15.34
CA VAL A 416 11.48 9.43 16.58
C VAL A 416 11.01 7.98 16.68
N LEU A 417 11.94 7.05 16.44
CA LEU A 417 11.70 5.63 16.66
C LEU A 417 11.92 5.28 18.13
N LEU A 418 10.87 4.84 18.81
CA LEU A 418 10.94 4.37 20.18
C LEU A 418 11.04 2.84 20.17
N LYS A 419 12.16 2.28 20.63
CA LYS A 419 12.34 0.83 20.69
C LYS A 419 11.40 0.22 21.75
N PHE A 420 10.94 -1.00 21.52
CA PHE A 420 10.25 -1.79 22.53
C PHE A 420 11.18 -2.11 23.71
N THR A 421 10.65 -2.03 24.93
CA THR A 421 11.27 -2.54 26.16
C THR A 421 10.42 -3.69 26.72
N ALA A 422 10.92 -4.38 27.75
CA ALA A 422 10.16 -5.42 28.44
C ALA A 422 8.82 -4.91 29.03
N GLU A 423 8.74 -3.60 29.32
CA GLU A 423 7.56 -2.93 29.89
C GLU A 423 6.56 -2.46 28.83
N THR A 424 6.94 -2.46 27.55
CA THR A 424 6.09 -2.02 26.44
C THR A 424 5.86 -3.18 25.47
N PRO A 425 5.05 -4.20 25.79
CA PRO A 425 4.87 -5.36 24.92
C PRO A 425 4.08 -5.01 23.64
N PRO A 426 4.26 -5.76 22.54
CA PRO A 426 3.49 -5.56 21.31
C PRO A 426 2.01 -5.84 21.56
N SER A 427 1.14 -5.13 20.84
CA SER A 427 -0.29 -5.44 20.84
C SER A 427 -0.52 -6.82 20.19
N VAL A 428 -0.90 -7.80 20.99
CA VAL A 428 -1.22 -9.17 20.52
C VAL A 428 -2.67 -9.49 20.80
N MET A 429 -3.30 -10.18 19.85
CA MET A 429 -4.66 -10.70 20.01
C MET A 429 -4.58 -12.05 20.74
N VAL A 430 -5.23 -12.13 21.90
CA VAL A 430 -5.52 -13.40 22.57
C VAL A 430 -6.87 -13.87 22.04
N LEU A 431 -6.86 -14.92 21.22
CA LEU A 431 -8.10 -15.63 20.89
C LEU A 431 -8.54 -16.32 22.19
N LEU A 432 -9.67 -15.88 22.73
CA LEU A 432 -10.33 -16.55 23.86
C LEU A 432 -10.99 -17.85 23.42
#